data_AF-A0A7X7DY38-F1
#
_entry.id   AF-A0A7X7DY38-F1
#
_cell.length_a   1.000
_cell.length_b   1.000
_cell.length_c   1.000
_cell.angle_alpha   90.00
_cell.angle_beta   90.00
_cell.angle_gamma   90.00
#
_symmetry.space_group_name_H-M   'P 1'
#
loop_
_entity.id
_entity.type
_entity.pdbx_description
1 polymer ?
#
loop_
_entity_poly.entity_id
_entity_poly.type
_entity_poly.pdbx_seq_one_letter_code
_entity_poly.pdbx_strand_id
1 'polypeptide(L)'
;NKFPIIPFIGDGLAIKRPVFVDDLIDGFVKLANIKEGTHKIYNFSGANSISMIDFARYCLMLMGENGIILKLPVWFCIVLAYLMKKTMKKPPLRWNMIAGVIQDADLDPSDAVGDLGYNPSVLYEKLPACFPRLKPGSAPG
;
A
#
# COMPACT_ATOMS: atom_id res chain seq x y z
N ASN A 1 -15.05 -9.18 24.60
CA ASN A 1 -14.15 -8.11 25.11
C ASN A 1 -13.23 -7.69 23.97
N LYS A 2 -12.99 -6.38 23.81
CA LYS A 2 -12.01 -5.73 22.90
C LYS A 2 -12.55 -5.27 21.55
N PHE A 3 -13.00 -4.01 21.51
CA PHE A 3 -12.81 -3.15 20.33
C PHE A 3 -11.30 -2.91 20.18
N PRO A 4 -10.62 -3.48 19.17
CA PRO A 4 -9.18 -3.29 19.04
C PRO A 4 -8.87 -1.84 18.68
N ILE A 5 -8.01 -1.19 19.45
CA ILE A 5 -7.41 0.10 19.09
C ILE A 5 -6.25 -0.19 18.15
N ILE A 6 -6.27 0.43 16.97
CA ILE A 6 -5.27 0.21 15.93
C ILE A 6 -4.39 1.46 15.86
N PRO A 7 -3.14 1.40 16.33
CA PRO A 7 -2.23 2.53 16.24
C PRO A 7 -1.90 2.79 14.77
N PHE A 8 -1.95 4.06 14.37
CA PHE A 8 -1.70 4.50 13.00
C PHE A 8 -0.70 5.65 12.99
N ILE A 9 0.26 5.62 12.09
CA ILE A 9 1.37 6.58 12.03
C ILE A 9 0.90 7.83 11.29
N GLY A 10 0.97 8.99 11.93
CA GLY A 10 0.62 10.28 11.34
C GLY A 10 -0.89 10.47 11.14
N ASP A 11 -1.25 11.40 10.26
CA ASP A 11 -2.64 11.74 9.94
C ASP A 11 -3.27 10.83 8.87
N GLY A 12 -2.44 10.13 8.10
CA GLY A 12 -2.81 9.21 7.03
C GLY A 12 -3.27 9.88 5.75
N LEU A 13 -2.95 11.16 5.56
CA LEU A 13 -3.30 11.92 4.36
C LEU A 13 -2.40 11.59 3.16
N ALA A 14 -1.26 10.93 3.39
CA ALA A 14 -0.37 10.52 2.33
C ALA A 14 -1.10 9.67 1.27
N ILE A 15 -0.93 10.02 0.00
CA ILE A 15 -1.58 9.36 -1.13
C ILE A 15 -0.69 8.24 -1.65
N LYS A 16 -1.33 7.10 -1.90
CA LYS A 16 -0.71 5.88 -2.42
C LYS A 16 -1.39 5.47 -3.71
N ARG A 17 -0.64 4.86 -4.61
CA ARG A 17 -1.18 4.16 -5.79
C ARG A 17 -0.81 2.68 -5.74
N PRO A 18 -1.48 1.86 -4.90
CA PRO A 18 -1.07 0.49 -4.65
C PRO A 18 -1.21 -0.35 -5.91
N VAL A 19 -0.24 -1.22 -6.15
CA VAL A 19 -0.16 -2.05 -7.35
C VAL A 19 -0.33 -3.52 -7.01
N PHE A 20 -1.04 -4.25 -7.84
CA PHE A 20 -1.17 -5.70 -7.71
C PHE A 20 0.07 -6.39 -8.29
N VAL A 21 0.57 -7.42 -7.62
CA VAL A 21 1.87 -8.01 -7.97
C VAL A 21 1.87 -8.67 -9.36
N ASP A 22 0.75 -9.25 -9.78
CA ASP A 22 0.67 -9.88 -11.10
C ASP A 22 0.74 -8.84 -12.23
N ASP A 23 0.19 -7.63 -12.01
CA ASP A 23 0.29 -6.54 -12.97
C ASP A 23 1.76 -6.09 -13.11
N LEU A 24 2.49 -5.99 -12.00
CA LEU A 24 3.93 -5.69 -12.03
C LEU A 24 4.69 -6.71 -12.86
N ILE A 25 4.40 -8.00 -12.67
CA ILE A 25 5.06 -9.09 -13.38
C ILE A 25 4.75 -8.99 -14.88
N ASP A 26 3.49 -8.81 -15.26
CA ASP A 26 3.08 -8.63 -16.65
C ASP A 26 3.79 -7.42 -17.30
N GLY A 27 3.83 -6.29 -16.58
CA GLY A 27 4.55 -5.10 -17.00
C GLY A 27 6.04 -5.33 -17.22
N PHE A 28 6.70 -6.05 -16.32
CA PHE A 28 8.11 -6.42 -16.46
C PHE A 28 8.36 -7.37 -17.62
N VAL A 29 7.47 -8.35 -17.85
CA VAL A 29 7.56 -9.26 -19.01
C VAL A 29 7.44 -8.47 -20.31
N LYS A 30 6.47 -7.54 -20.40
CA LYS A 30 6.31 -6.65 -21.56
C LYS A 30 7.57 -5.83 -21.82
N LEU A 31 8.13 -5.21 -20.78
CA LEU A 31 9.35 -4.43 -20.88
C LEU A 31 10.55 -5.28 -21.33
N ALA A 32 10.71 -6.48 -20.78
CA ALA A 32 11.81 -7.39 -21.09
C ALA A 32 11.79 -7.88 -22.55
N ASN A 33 10.63 -7.84 -23.23
CA ASN A 33 10.51 -8.21 -24.64
C ASN A 33 10.96 -7.11 -25.61
N ILE A 34 11.27 -5.90 -25.13
CA ILE A 34 11.76 -4.79 -25.96
C ILE A 34 13.29 -4.91 -26.09
N LYS A 35 13.75 -5.46 -27.23
CA LYS A 35 15.16 -5.81 -27.46
C LYS A 35 16.12 -4.62 -27.42
N GLU A 36 15.70 -3.46 -27.91
CA GLU A 36 16.53 -2.25 -27.98
C GLU A 36 16.51 -1.45 -26.67
N GLY A 37 15.69 -1.88 -25.70
CA GLY A 37 15.36 -1.07 -24.53
C GLY A 37 14.50 0.14 -24.88
N THR A 38 14.12 0.91 -23.86
CA THR A 38 13.23 2.07 -24.00
C THR A 38 13.89 3.40 -23.69
N HIS A 39 15.05 3.37 -22.99
CA HIS A 39 15.74 4.55 -22.44
C HIS A 39 14.86 5.48 -21.58
N LYS A 40 13.72 4.97 -21.09
CA LYS A 40 12.77 5.68 -20.23
C LYS A 40 12.75 5.06 -18.84
N ILE A 41 12.39 5.89 -17.85
CA ILE A 41 12.06 5.43 -16.49
C ILE A 41 10.55 5.33 -16.42
N TYR A 42 10.03 4.15 -16.09
CA TYR A 42 8.60 3.91 -15.99
C TYR A 42 8.18 3.70 -14.53
N ASN A 43 7.01 4.23 -14.18
CA ASN A 43 6.36 3.91 -12.91
C ASN A 43 5.40 2.74 -13.12
N PHE A 44 5.66 1.62 -12.46
CA PHE A 44 4.71 0.51 -12.38
C PHE A 44 3.91 0.64 -11.09
N SER A 45 2.78 1.35 -11.19
CA SER A 45 1.86 1.64 -10.08
C SER A 45 0.44 1.16 -10.40
N GLY A 46 -0.48 1.17 -9.43
CA GLY A 46 -1.88 0.74 -9.66
C GLY A 46 -2.72 1.71 -10.48
N ALA A 47 -3.98 1.35 -10.74
CA ALA A 47 -4.88 2.15 -11.57
C ALA A 47 -5.45 3.39 -10.86
N ASN A 48 -5.59 3.33 -9.54
CA ASN A 48 -6.22 4.40 -8.76
C ASN A 48 -5.44 4.71 -7.49
N SER A 49 -5.57 5.97 -7.07
CA SER A 49 -4.97 6.49 -5.85
C SER A 49 -5.89 6.30 -4.65
N ILE A 50 -5.32 6.26 -3.45
CA ILE A 50 -6.05 6.15 -2.18
C ILE A 50 -5.21 6.79 -1.06
N SER A 51 -5.86 7.41 -0.08
CA SER A 51 -5.16 7.88 1.12
C SER A 51 -4.71 6.68 1.98
N MET A 52 -3.61 6.83 2.71
CA MET A 52 -3.11 5.75 3.57
C MET A 52 -4.10 5.41 4.70
N ILE A 53 -4.87 6.38 5.19
CA ILE A 53 -5.94 6.13 6.18
C ILE A 53 -7.09 5.32 5.60
N ASP A 54 -7.51 5.62 4.37
CA ASP A 54 -8.62 4.91 3.73
C ASP A 54 -8.19 3.52 3.25
N PHE A 55 -6.94 3.36 2.84
CA PHE A 55 -6.37 2.04 2.58
C PHE A 55 -6.40 1.16 3.84
N ALA A 56 -5.99 1.70 5.00
CA ALA A 56 -6.05 0.97 6.25
C ALA A 56 -7.50 0.61 6.65
N ARG A 57 -8.45 1.53 6.49
CA ARG A 57 -9.87 1.25 6.74
C ARG A 57 -10.41 0.16 5.82
N TYR A 58 -10.05 0.20 4.54
CA TYR A 58 -10.48 -0.79 3.57
C TYR A 58 -9.93 -2.18 3.92
N CYS A 59 -8.65 -2.27 4.30
CA CYS A 59 -8.08 -3.51 4.82
C CYS A 59 -8.82 -4.04 6.06
N LEU A 60 -9.17 -3.18 7.02
CA LEU A 60 -9.93 -3.60 8.22
C LEU A 60 -11.31 -4.11 7.87
N MET A 61 -12.00 -3.43 6.95
CA MET A 61 -13.29 -3.88 6.43
C MET A 61 -13.18 -5.27 5.80
N LEU A 62 -12.17 -5.51 4.94
CA LEU A 62 -11.93 -6.81 4.31
C LEU A 62 -11.56 -7.91 5.32
N MET A 63 -10.96 -7.54 6.46
CA MET A 63 -10.68 -8.46 7.57
C MET A 63 -11.92 -8.75 8.44
N GLY A 64 -13.02 -8.02 8.27
CA GLY A 64 -14.19 -8.08 9.16
C GLY A 64 -13.94 -7.47 10.54
N GLU A 65 -12.99 -6.55 10.64
CA GLU A 65 -12.56 -5.91 11.89
C GLU A 65 -13.15 -4.50 12.02
N ASN A 66 -13.70 -4.18 13.20
CA ASN A 66 -14.33 -2.88 13.49
C ASN A 66 -13.48 -2.02 14.45
N GLY A 67 -12.15 -2.10 14.33
CA GLY A 67 -11.21 -1.41 15.22
C GLY A 67 -11.21 0.11 15.04
N ILE A 68 -10.94 0.83 16.13
CA ILE A 68 -10.80 2.30 16.11
C ILE A 68 -9.36 2.63 15.74
N ILE A 69 -9.18 3.42 14.68
CA ILE A 69 -7.86 3.92 14.28
C ILE A 69 -7.45 5.09 15.17
N LEU A 70 -6.38 4.90 15.95
CA LEU A 70 -5.76 5.93 16.77
C LEU A 70 -4.53 6.49 16.06
N LYS A 71 -4.66 7.72 15.57
CA LYS A 71 -3.57 8.45 14.92
C LYS A 71 -2.52 8.89 15.95
N LEU A 72 -1.27 8.53 15.72
CA LEU A 72 -0.13 8.88 16.54
C LEU A 72 0.71 9.95 15.82
N PRO A 73 1.09 11.06 16.48
CA PRO A 73 1.97 12.06 15.88
C PRO A 73 3.28 11.45 15.39
N VAL A 74 3.78 11.89 14.24
CA VAL A 74 4.97 11.32 13.60
C VAL A 74 6.21 11.39 14.51
N TRP A 75 6.40 12.52 15.21
CA TRP A 75 7.52 12.68 16.15
C TRP A 75 7.51 11.62 17.25
N PHE A 76 6.32 11.25 17.75
CA PHE A 76 6.17 10.22 18.77
C PHE A 76 6.55 8.84 18.23
N CYS A 77 6.11 8.52 17.01
CA CYS A 77 6.53 7.29 16.33
C CYS A 77 8.06 7.23 16.10
N ILE A 78 8.71 8.36 15.78
CA ILE A 78 10.17 8.43 15.60
C ILE A 78 10.89 8.13 16.92
N VAL A 79 10.46 8.75 18.02
CA VAL A 79 11.02 8.48 19.37
C VAL A 79 10.85 7.01 19.72
N LEU A 80 9.67 6.43 19.53
CA LEU A 80 9.43 5.00 19.76
C LEU A 80 10.33 4.12 18.89
N ALA A 81 10.48 4.42 17.60
CA ALA A 81 11.34 3.67 16.70
C ALA A 81 12.80 3.70 17.15
N TYR A 82 13.29 4.85 17.63
CA TYR A 82 14.64 4.99 18.16
C TYR A 82 14.84 4.14 19.43
N LEU A 83 13.90 4.20 20.38
CA LEU A 83 13.94 3.41 21.61
C LEU A 83 13.90 1.90 21.32
N MET A 84 12.98 1.47 20.44
CA MET A 84 12.84 0.07 20.05
C MET A 84 14.07 -0.47 19.32
N LYS A 85 14.71 0.35 18.46
CA LYS A 85 15.96 -0.02 17.78
C LYS A 85 17.09 -0.33 18.77
N LYS A 86 17.12 0.35 19.92
CA LYS A 86 18.14 0.13 20.95
C LYS A 86 17.92 -1.16 21.76
N THR A 87 16.66 -1.55 21.97
CA THR A 87 16.30 -2.67 22.87
C THR A 87 15.96 -3.96 22.13
N MET A 88 15.64 -3.90 20.83
CA MET A 88 15.16 -5.04 20.05
C MET A 88 16.02 -5.29 18.82
N LYS A 89 16.35 -6.56 18.54
CA LYS A 89 17.06 -6.96 17.30
C LYS A 89 16.24 -6.72 16.03
N LYS A 90 14.92 -6.91 16.13
CA LYS A 90 13.97 -6.73 15.02
C LYS A 90 12.78 -5.90 15.51
N PRO A 91 12.94 -4.57 15.64
CA PRO A 91 11.84 -3.72 16.10
C PRO A 91 10.70 -3.72 15.07
N PRO A 92 9.44 -3.75 15.52
CA PRO A 92 8.27 -3.73 14.63
C PRO A 92 8.08 -2.35 13.99
N LEU A 93 8.44 -1.27 14.69
CA LEU A 93 8.43 0.09 14.17
C LEU A 93 9.85 0.51 13.78
N ARG A 94 10.04 0.97 12.55
CA ARG A 94 11.33 1.42 11.99
C ARG A 94 11.14 2.70 11.19
N TRP A 95 12.23 3.45 11.00
CA TRP A 95 12.21 4.66 10.18
C TRP A 95 11.61 4.43 8.78
N ASN A 96 12.05 3.39 8.07
CA ASN A 96 11.54 3.11 6.71
C ASN A 96 10.02 2.81 6.68
N MET A 97 9.47 2.23 7.76
CA MET A 97 8.03 2.01 7.87
C MET A 97 7.30 3.33 8.13
N ILE A 98 7.83 4.19 9.00
CA ILE A 98 7.28 5.52 9.26
C ILE A 98 7.27 6.33 7.95
N ALA A 99 8.43 6.44 7.29
CA ALA A 99 8.58 7.13 6.02
C ALA A 99 7.61 6.58 4.96
N GLY A 100 7.54 5.24 4.85
CA GLY A 100 6.62 4.58 3.93
C GLY A 100 5.14 4.88 4.19
N VAL A 101 4.73 5.17 5.42
CA VAL A 101 3.33 5.53 5.74
C VAL A 101 3.04 7.01 5.48
N ILE A 102 4.00 7.91 5.75
CA ILE A 102 3.75 9.37 5.72
C ILE A 102 4.09 10.05 4.40
N GLN A 103 4.90 9.44 3.54
CA GLN A 103 5.30 10.02 2.26
C GLN A 103 4.32 9.65 1.16
N ASP A 104 4.04 10.56 0.25
CA ASP A 104 3.27 10.23 -0.95
C ASP A 104 4.03 9.22 -1.82
N ALA A 105 3.29 8.27 -2.38
CA ALA A 105 3.75 7.29 -3.36
C ALA A 105 2.67 7.12 -4.43
N ASP A 106 2.32 8.24 -5.05
CA ASP A 106 1.26 8.37 -6.06
C ASP A 106 1.85 8.56 -7.47
N LEU A 107 2.67 7.60 -7.90
CA LEU A 107 3.43 7.71 -9.15
C LEU A 107 2.55 7.38 -10.36
N ASP A 108 2.56 8.23 -11.38
CA ASP A 108 1.72 8.09 -12.59
C ASP A 108 2.22 6.96 -13.52
N PRO A 109 1.40 5.91 -13.78
CA PRO A 109 1.76 4.83 -14.67
C PRO A 109 1.50 5.13 -16.16
N SER A 110 1.05 6.34 -16.53
CA SER A 110 0.60 6.67 -17.90
C SER A 110 1.62 6.32 -19.00
N ASP A 111 2.92 6.59 -18.78
CA ASP A 111 3.97 6.23 -19.74
C ASP A 111 4.08 4.71 -19.93
N ALA A 112 3.98 3.93 -18.85
CA ALA A 112 4.01 2.47 -18.93
C ALA A 112 2.75 1.94 -19.65
N VAL A 113 1.59 2.56 -19.40
CA VAL A 113 0.32 2.19 -20.07
C VAL A 113 0.42 2.45 -21.57
N GLY A 114 0.88 3.65 -21.96
CA GLY A 114 0.98 4.05 -23.36
C GLY A 114 2.04 3.29 -24.14
N ASP A 115 3.25 3.18 -23.59
CA ASP A 115 4.40 2.64 -24.33
C ASP A 115 4.50 1.12 -24.26
N LEU A 116 4.10 0.51 -23.13
CA LEU A 116 4.29 -0.92 -22.88
C LEU A 116 2.99 -1.71 -22.96
N GLY A 117 1.84 -1.04 -23.05
CA GLY A 117 0.53 -1.68 -22.87
C GLY A 117 0.35 -2.23 -21.45
N TYR A 118 1.01 -1.63 -20.45
CA TYR A 118 0.80 -1.97 -19.04
C TYR A 118 -0.67 -1.71 -18.67
N ASN A 119 -1.30 -2.65 -17.96
CA ASN A 119 -2.72 -2.56 -17.62
C ASN A 119 -2.89 -2.76 -16.11
N PRO A 120 -2.71 -1.71 -15.30
CA PRO A 120 -2.83 -1.84 -13.85
C PRO A 120 -4.29 -2.10 -13.48
N SER A 121 -4.48 -2.97 -12.49
CA SER A 121 -5.80 -3.30 -11.97
C SER A 121 -6.30 -2.23 -11.00
N VAL A 122 -7.63 -2.12 -10.92
CA VAL A 122 -8.30 -1.28 -9.92
C VAL A 122 -8.13 -1.92 -8.54
N LEU A 123 -7.71 -1.11 -7.57
CA LEU A 123 -7.41 -1.54 -6.20
C LEU A 123 -8.57 -2.32 -5.58
N TYR A 124 -9.79 -1.79 -5.70
CA TYR A 124 -10.98 -2.34 -5.06
C TYR A 124 -11.38 -3.71 -5.61
N GLU A 125 -10.99 -4.03 -6.85
CA GLU A 125 -11.27 -5.32 -7.49
C GLU A 125 -10.27 -6.40 -7.07
N LYS A 126 -8.98 -6.05 -6.95
CA LYS A 126 -7.91 -7.04 -6.67
C LYS A 126 -7.61 -7.21 -5.20
N LEU A 127 -7.66 -6.14 -4.41
CA LEU A 127 -7.30 -6.21 -2.99
C LEU A 127 -8.10 -7.26 -2.21
N PRO A 128 -9.42 -7.46 -2.43
CA PRO A 128 -10.18 -8.53 -1.79
C PRO A 128 -9.55 -9.93 -1.94
N ALA A 129 -9.02 -10.25 -3.13
CA ALA A 129 -8.41 -11.55 -3.41
C ALA A 129 -7.15 -11.81 -2.57
N CYS A 130 -6.52 -10.77 -2.02
CA CYS A 130 -5.36 -10.88 -1.14
C CYS A 130 -5.72 -11.31 0.30
N PHE A 131 -7.02 -11.31 0.67
CA PHE A 131 -7.45 -11.61 2.02
C PHE A 131 -7.95 -13.07 2.13
N PRO A 132 -7.28 -13.94 2.91
CA PRO A 132 -7.57 -15.37 2.96
C PRO A 132 -8.90 -15.74 3.66
N ARG A 133 -9.70 -14.74 4.09
CA ARG A 133 -10.89 -14.94 4.95
C ARG A 133 -12.16 -14.23 4.47
N LEU A 134 -12.24 -13.80 3.22
CA LEU A 134 -13.54 -13.39 2.68
C LEU A 134 -14.44 -14.62 2.59
N LYS A 135 -15.48 -14.68 3.43
CA LYS A 135 -16.57 -15.63 3.21
C LYS A 135 -17.23 -15.26 1.87
N PRO A 136 -17.59 -16.22 1.02
CA PRO A 136 -18.41 -15.92 -0.15
C PRO A 136 -19.66 -15.13 0.28
N GLY A 137 -19.83 -13.91 -0.22
CA GLY A 137 -21.00 -13.04 0.07
C GLY A 137 -20.75 -11.83 0.99
N SER A 138 -19.52 -11.51 1.39
CA SER A 138 -19.22 -10.31 2.21
C SER A 138 -18.61 -9.13 1.45
N ALA A 139 -18.63 -9.14 0.11
CA ALA A 139 -18.30 -7.94 -0.66
C ALA A 139 -19.49 -6.95 -0.54
N PRO A 140 -19.25 -5.67 -0.22
CA PRO A 140 -20.31 -4.67 -0.34
C PRO A 140 -20.69 -4.55 -1.82
N GLY A 141 -21.98 -4.61 -2.09
CA GLY A 141 -22.56 -4.26 -3.39
C GLY A 141 -22.53 -2.76 -3.65
#